data_AF-A0A424LPK2-F1
#
_entry.id   AF-A0A424LPK2-F1
#
_cell.length_a   1.000
_cell.length_b   1.000
_cell.length_c   1.000
_cell.angle_alpha   90.00
_cell.angle_beta   90.00
_cell.angle_gamma   90.00
#
_symmetry.space_group_name_H-M   'P 1'
#
loop_
_entity.id
_entity.type
_entity.pdbx_description
1 polymer ?
#
loop_
_entity_poly.entity_id
_entity_poly.type
_entity_poly.pdbx_seq_one_letter_code
_entity_poly.pdbx_strand_id
1 'polypeptide(L)'
;MATVIKIKNTNIDKQPVDGNGDSVVATGELAYSYATGTQSNNGDRLYIGTGTETSGLSASIAVVGGKYFTDMLNHVAGTNTASSAAIVDSNKKIDEWRVDHLQIGVIDGNTISVDQTSSANSDIKLIPGGSGDIQLTATQIETNGILVHTGNQTISGTLGVTGESTLASAIVSDLTDNRVVIAGTAGALEDDANFTFDGTNLKVGTTGTDKFTVAVASGNTDIAGTLTVNGVNITTNLDVTGQTELASLNVEDLTATRVVFAGADGELVDDANFTFNNTTDKLSITGSLEVDSINLDGSTITTTSGNLTIAPNANSLTDFNTTSAIKVPVGNTSQRPASAATGQVRYNTTTNQYEGYSNAAWQGLGGVIDVDQDTYVIAQVTSSLTVPGTAANTLYFVTGGNLEMELDSANGLTMNNLNLNGNTLSTTSGNLVLDPGNTGSGNPINDVIIYGNLNVMGTTTQVNSTTVTVDDPIFTLGGDTAPASDDNKDRGIEFRWHDGSSAKVGFFGYDDSASRFKFIADATNVSEVFSGSAAGAEFGNVLLDGITFSTSNYTANAIVATDGTGNAVFKEEDSTSPYGTEGQILQMNSSGVPVFGHIDCGTF
;
A
#
# COMPACT_ATOMS: atom_id res chain seq x y z
N MET A 1 136.89 -78.05 61.91
CA MET A 1 135.49 -78.22 61.47
C MET A 1 134.69 -77.01 61.92
N ALA A 2 134.05 -76.33 60.97
CA ALA A 2 132.91 -75.41 61.11
C ALA A 2 132.85 -74.52 62.36
N THR A 3 133.71 -73.50 62.33
CA THR A 3 133.40 -72.07 62.52
C THR A 3 132.11 -71.69 63.24
N VAL A 4 132.08 -71.98 64.53
CA VAL A 4 131.37 -71.18 65.52
C VAL A 4 132.34 -70.11 65.98
N ILE A 5 132.11 -68.85 65.57
CA ILE A 5 132.80 -67.70 66.18
C ILE A 5 132.19 -67.54 67.57
N LYS A 6 132.97 -67.83 68.62
CA LYS A 6 132.60 -67.49 70.00
C LYS A 6 133.15 -66.10 70.29
N ILE A 7 132.26 -65.21 70.71
CA ILE A 7 132.63 -63.92 71.30
C ILE A 7 132.87 -64.10 72.81
N LYS A 8 133.62 -63.18 73.43
CA LYS A 8 133.74 -63.15 74.89
C LYS A 8 132.35 -63.01 75.50
N ASN A 9 132.06 -63.84 76.48
CA ASN A 9 130.74 -63.84 77.09
C ASN A 9 130.82 -64.08 78.59
N THR A 10 129.83 -63.53 79.28
CA THR A 10 129.69 -63.61 80.74
C THR A 10 128.24 -63.86 81.13
N ASN A 11 128.01 -64.83 82.03
CA ASN A 11 126.72 -65.07 82.66
C ASN A 11 126.50 -64.18 83.90
N ILE A 12 127.53 -63.50 84.36
CA ILE A 12 127.43 -62.50 85.41
C ILE A 12 127.18 -61.14 84.76
N ASP A 13 126.35 -60.34 85.40
CA ASP A 13 126.07 -58.96 85.02
C ASP A 13 127.32 -58.09 85.15
N LYS A 14 128.20 -58.18 84.15
CA LYS A 14 129.45 -57.46 84.09
C LYS A 14 129.77 -57.03 82.68
N GLN A 15 130.42 -55.89 82.59
CA GLN A 15 131.07 -55.47 81.36
C GLN A 15 132.30 -56.34 81.08
N PRO A 16 132.73 -56.45 79.82
CA PRO A 16 133.94 -57.17 79.42
C PRO A 16 135.20 -56.37 79.80
N VAL A 17 135.44 -56.23 81.09
CA VAL A 17 136.61 -55.57 81.68
C VAL A 17 137.24 -56.44 82.76
N ASP A 18 138.54 -56.27 83.03
CA ASP A 18 139.26 -57.01 84.07
C ASP A 18 139.00 -56.43 85.47
N GLY A 19 139.71 -56.95 86.47
CA GLY A 19 139.61 -56.48 87.86
C GLY A 19 139.97 -55.01 88.08
N ASN A 20 140.63 -54.37 87.11
CA ASN A 20 141.00 -52.97 87.12
C ASN A 20 140.10 -52.11 86.21
N GLY A 21 139.12 -52.70 85.53
CA GLY A 21 138.25 -52.00 84.58
C GLY A 21 138.85 -51.85 83.19
N ASP A 22 140.03 -52.42 82.94
CA ASP A 22 140.66 -52.40 81.63
C ASP A 22 139.94 -53.37 80.70
N SER A 23 139.78 -52.99 79.44
CA SER A 23 139.09 -53.82 78.45
C SER A 23 139.75 -55.18 78.37
N VAL A 24 138.95 -56.24 78.52
CA VAL A 24 139.42 -57.60 78.20
C VAL A 24 139.13 -57.95 76.75
N VAL A 25 138.58 -57.05 75.93
CA VAL A 25 138.30 -57.24 74.49
C VAL A 25 139.20 -56.36 73.63
N ALA A 26 139.64 -56.86 72.47
CA ALA A 26 140.36 -56.09 71.45
C ALA A 26 139.43 -55.12 70.71
N THR A 27 139.99 -54.17 69.96
CA THR A 27 139.18 -53.22 69.19
C THR A 27 138.47 -53.94 68.06
N GLY A 28 137.16 -53.76 67.97
CA GLY A 28 136.27 -54.51 67.07
C GLY A 28 135.87 -55.89 67.61
N GLU A 29 136.44 -56.35 68.73
CA GLU A 29 136.02 -57.60 69.36
C GLU A 29 134.69 -57.41 70.07
N LEU A 30 133.74 -58.30 69.79
CA LEU A 30 132.43 -58.31 70.42
C LEU A 30 132.49 -58.99 71.79
N ALA A 31 131.66 -58.50 72.71
CA ALA A 31 131.37 -59.16 73.96
C ALA A 31 129.88 -59.09 74.29
N TYR A 32 129.38 -60.16 74.91
CA TYR A 32 127.98 -60.26 75.27
C TYR A 32 127.81 -60.67 76.73
N SER A 33 127.03 -59.89 77.46
CA SER A 33 126.55 -60.24 78.78
C SER A 33 125.19 -60.92 78.60
N TYR A 34 125.10 -62.19 78.98
CA TYR A 34 123.87 -62.98 78.86
C TYR A 34 123.20 -63.20 80.22
N ALA A 35 123.46 -62.31 81.19
CA ALA A 35 122.58 -62.12 82.34
C ALA A 35 121.27 -61.47 81.88
N THR A 36 120.14 -61.77 82.53
CA THR A 36 118.84 -61.16 82.19
C THR A 36 118.92 -59.64 82.22
N GLY A 37 118.62 -59.00 81.10
CA GLY A 37 118.70 -57.56 80.92
C GLY A 37 117.54 -56.83 81.58
N THR A 38 117.89 -55.80 82.34
CA THR A 38 116.97 -54.74 82.75
C THR A 38 117.57 -53.42 82.28
N GLN A 39 116.78 -52.34 82.31
CA GLN A 39 117.31 -51.04 81.92
C GLN A 39 118.51 -50.62 82.78
N SER A 40 118.55 -51.04 84.05
CA SER A 40 119.55 -50.65 85.05
C SER A 40 120.76 -51.59 85.13
N ASN A 41 120.73 -52.76 84.51
CA ASN A 41 121.85 -53.71 84.54
C ASN A 41 122.53 -53.84 83.17
N ASN A 42 123.68 -54.49 83.12
CA ASN A 42 124.44 -54.74 81.90
C ASN A 42 124.12 -56.11 81.27
N GLY A 43 123.05 -56.76 81.73
CA GLY A 43 122.53 -57.99 81.13
C GLY A 43 121.95 -57.77 79.74
N ASP A 44 121.93 -58.82 78.93
CA ASP A 44 121.39 -58.88 77.57
C ASP A 44 121.91 -57.80 76.60
N ARG A 45 123.11 -57.24 76.82
CA ARG A 45 123.71 -56.19 75.98
C ARG A 45 124.86 -56.70 75.13
N LEU A 46 124.88 -56.24 73.87
CA LEU A 46 125.97 -56.46 72.93
C LEU A 46 126.92 -55.27 72.96
N TYR A 47 128.17 -55.57 73.29
CA TYR A 47 129.25 -54.62 73.37
C TYR A 47 130.24 -54.87 72.22
N ILE A 48 130.86 -53.81 71.72
CA ILE A 48 131.99 -53.88 70.81
C ILE A 48 133.17 -53.13 71.43
N GLY A 49 134.36 -53.73 71.40
CA GLY A 49 135.60 -53.05 71.74
C GLY A 49 135.84 -51.92 70.75
N THR A 50 136.24 -50.76 71.24
CA THR A 50 136.48 -49.56 70.42
C THR A 50 137.78 -48.88 70.85
N GLY A 51 138.41 -48.14 69.95
CA GLY A 51 139.61 -47.33 70.25
C GLY A 51 140.95 -47.98 69.86
N THR A 52 142.06 -47.41 70.31
CA THR A 52 143.42 -47.85 69.92
C THR A 52 143.82 -49.15 70.64
N GLU A 53 144.30 -50.13 69.87
CA GLU A 53 144.66 -51.45 70.40
C GLU A 53 146.12 -51.49 70.87
N THR A 54 146.38 -51.86 72.12
CA THR A 54 147.73 -51.99 72.71
C THR A 54 147.90 -53.41 73.23
N SER A 55 148.88 -54.15 72.74
CA SER A 55 149.12 -55.55 73.12
C SER A 55 147.90 -56.48 72.97
N GLY A 56 146.98 -56.17 72.05
CA GLY A 56 145.80 -57.00 71.75
C GLY A 56 144.52 -56.68 72.53
N LEU A 57 144.43 -55.52 73.21
CA LEU A 57 143.26 -55.08 73.99
C LEU A 57 142.82 -53.65 73.58
N SER A 58 141.50 -53.38 73.58
CA SER A 58 140.88 -52.09 73.18
C SER A 58 140.96 -51.03 74.26
N ALA A 59 140.85 -49.76 73.85
CA ALA A 59 140.82 -48.64 74.79
C ALA A 59 139.46 -48.43 75.49
N SER A 60 138.35 -48.86 74.88
CA SER A 60 136.99 -48.70 75.43
C SER A 60 136.01 -49.74 74.86
N ILE A 61 134.74 -49.68 75.32
CA ILE A 61 133.63 -50.53 74.89
C ILE A 61 132.37 -49.68 74.61
N ALA A 62 131.59 -50.02 73.58
CA ALA A 62 130.33 -49.35 73.23
C ALA A 62 129.16 -50.35 73.16
N VAL A 63 127.99 -49.96 73.67
CA VAL A 63 126.74 -50.73 73.50
C VAL A 63 126.18 -50.43 72.12
N VAL A 64 126.00 -51.46 71.30
CA VAL A 64 125.51 -51.33 69.92
C VAL A 64 124.24 -52.13 69.67
N GLY A 65 123.73 -52.81 70.70
CA GLY A 65 122.52 -53.59 70.62
C GLY A 65 122.37 -54.51 71.83
N GLY A 66 121.61 -55.57 71.66
CA GLY A 66 121.30 -56.53 72.71
C GLY A 66 119.82 -56.87 72.75
N LYS A 67 119.49 -58.00 73.38
CA LYS A 67 118.13 -58.52 73.52
C LYS A 67 117.18 -57.48 74.15
N TYR A 68 117.67 -56.66 75.09
CA TYR A 68 116.87 -55.60 75.73
C TYR A 68 116.18 -54.62 74.76
N PHE A 69 116.90 -54.08 73.77
CA PHE A 69 116.33 -53.14 72.79
C PHE A 69 115.51 -53.82 71.70
N THR A 70 115.83 -55.08 71.41
CA THR A 70 115.09 -55.88 70.43
C THR A 70 113.77 -56.40 71.00
N ASP A 71 113.66 -56.59 72.31
CA ASP A 71 112.37 -56.87 72.97
C ASP A 71 111.45 -55.64 72.95
N MET A 72 111.99 -54.41 72.93
CA MET A 72 111.20 -53.19 72.72
C MET A 72 110.74 -53.01 71.26
N LEU A 73 111.35 -53.73 70.32
CA LEU A 73 110.91 -53.86 68.93
C LEU A 73 109.94 -55.04 68.74
N ASN A 74 109.80 -55.90 69.75
CA ASN A 74 108.93 -57.07 69.67
C ASN A 74 107.48 -56.67 70.00
N HIS A 75 106.77 -56.26 68.96
CA HIS A 75 105.33 -56.04 69.04
C HIS A 75 104.58 -57.34 68.75
N VAL A 76 103.54 -57.64 69.55
CA VAL A 76 102.48 -58.54 69.11
C VAL A 76 101.81 -57.87 67.90
N ALA A 77 101.71 -58.58 66.77
CA ALA A 77 101.04 -58.04 65.59
C ALA A 77 99.63 -57.53 65.94
N GLY A 78 99.35 -56.25 65.70
CA GLY A 78 98.00 -55.67 65.75
C GLY A 78 97.57 -54.93 67.03
N THR A 79 98.39 -54.82 68.08
CA THR A 79 98.01 -54.08 69.30
C THR A 79 99.13 -53.18 69.83
N ASN A 80 98.84 -51.90 70.01
CA ASN A 80 99.74 -50.93 70.63
C ASN A 80 99.68 -51.07 72.17
N THR A 81 100.68 -51.71 72.80
CA THR A 81 100.73 -51.98 74.25
C THR A 81 101.60 -50.98 75.02
N ALA A 82 101.44 -50.90 76.36
CA ALA A 82 102.22 -49.99 77.20
C ALA A 82 103.73 -50.17 76.99
N SER A 83 104.45 -49.06 76.80
CA SER A 83 105.89 -48.97 76.45
C SER A 83 106.25 -49.20 74.97
N SER A 84 105.27 -49.20 74.07
CA SER A 84 105.50 -49.08 72.62
C SER A 84 105.82 -47.62 72.24
N ALA A 85 106.73 -47.41 71.30
CA ALA A 85 107.07 -46.09 70.77
C ALA A 85 106.47 -45.89 69.37
N ALA A 86 105.80 -44.75 69.13
CA ALA A 86 105.47 -44.30 67.78
C ALA A 86 106.66 -43.50 67.23
N ILE A 87 107.19 -43.93 66.09
CA ILE A 87 108.33 -43.27 65.45
C ILE A 87 107.78 -42.20 64.52
N VAL A 88 108.14 -40.95 64.79
CA VAL A 88 107.81 -39.79 63.98
C VAL A 88 109.03 -39.32 63.20
N ASP A 89 108.79 -38.65 62.07
CA ASP A 89 109.85 -37.99 61.31
C ASP A 89 110.34 -36.70 62.00
N SER A 90 111.30 -36.00 61.38
CA SER A 90 111.89 -34.77 61.92
C SER A 90 110.91 -33.59 62.03
N ASN A 91 109.74 -33.66 61.40
CA ASN A 91 108.69 -32.66 61.48
C ASN A 91 107.65 -32.99 62.56
N LYS A 92 107.94 -33.98 63.43
CA LYS A 92 106.99 -34.56 64.39
C LYS A 92 105.72 -35.13 63.73
N LYS A 93 105.75 -35.46 62.42
CA LYS A 93 104.59 -36.00 61.70
C LYS A 93 104.50 -37.52 61.85
N ILE A 94 103.26 -37.99 61.96
CA ILE A 94 102.85 -39.39 61.79
C ILE A 94 102.08 -39.40 60.48
N ASP A 95 102.71 -39.88 59.41
CA ASP A 95 102.08 -39.97 58.10
C ASP A 95 100.84 -40.88 58.14
N GLU A 96 100.82 -41.85 59.06
CA GLU A 96 99.72 -42.80 59.21
C GLU A 96 99.55 -43.25 60.67
N TRP A 97 98.44 -42.85 61.30
CA TRP A 97 97.99 -43.41 62.58
C TRP A 97 96.84 -44.37 62.31
N ARG A 98 97.08 -45.67 62.42
CA ARG A 98 96.05 -46.71 62.32
C ARG A 98 95.65 -47.16 63.72
N VAL A 99 94.39 -46.98 64.10
CA VAL A 99 93.75 -47.56 65.30
C VAL A 99 92.65 -48.50 64.80
N ASP A 100 92.85 -49.81 64.87
CA ASP A 100 91.96 -50.81 64.27
C ASP A 100 91.61 -50.45 62.81
N HIS A 101 90.33 -50.18 62.53
CA HIS A 101 89.83 -49.77 61.21
C HIS A 101 89.76 -48.24 61.02
N LEU A 102 90.20 -47.44 61.99
CA LEU A 102 90.18 -45.98 61.92
C LEU A 102 91.60 -45.42 61.73
N GLN A 103 91.84 -44.86 60.55
CA GLN A 103 93.09 -44.23 60.17
C GLN A 103 92.96 -42.70 60.26
N ILE A 104 93.73 -42.04 61.12
CA ILE A 104 93.76 -40.58 61.28
C ILE A 104 95.21 -40.08 61.18
N GLY A 105 95.69 -39.82 59.97
CA GLY A 105 97.02 -39.25 59.73
C GLY A 105 96.94 -37.90 59.00
N VAL A 106 97.56 -36.87 59.60
CA VAL A 106 97.74 -35.44 59.20
C VAL A 106 96.62 -34.46 59.60
N ILE A 107 96.78 -33.86 60.79
CA ILE A 107 96.01 -32.72 61.30
C ILE A 107 96.63 -31.41 60.78
N ASP A 108 96.06 -30.85 59.72
CA ASP A 108 96.26 -29.44 59.33
C ASP A 108 94.87 -28.80 59.08
N GLY A 109 94.19 -28.33 60.14
CA GLY A 109 93.04 -27.42 60.03
C GLY A 109 91.60 -28.00 60.02
N ASN A 110 91.29 -29.02 60.84
CA ASN A 110 89.93 -29.57 61.05
C ASN A 110 89.22 -30.21 59.84
N THR A 111 89.93 -30.43 58.74
CA THR A 111 89.36 -31.11 57.56
C THR A 111 89.81 -32.57 57.57
N ILE A 112 88.85 -33.50 57.47
CA ILE A 112 89.16 -34.84 56.94
C ILE A 112 89.22 -34.65 55.44
N SER A 113 90.42 -34.39 54.93
CA SER A 113 90.68 -34.29 53.50
C SER A 113 91.59 -35.43 53.09
N VAL A 114 91.25 -36.07 51.98
CA VAL A 114 92.25 -36.72 51.15
C VAL A 114 93.30 -35.71 50.67
N ASP A 115 94.51 -36.18 50.38
CA ASP A 115 95.58 -35.35 49.82
C ASP A 115 95.11 -34.65 48.54
N GLN A 116 95.07 -33.31 48.59
CA GLN A 116 94.56 -32.47 47.50
C GLN A 116 95.60 -32.22 46.40
N THR A 117 96.78 -32.84 46.45
CA THR A 117 97.88 -32.62 45.49
C THR A 117 97.96 -33.65 44.34
N SER A 118 97.11 -34.68 44.30
CA SER A 118 97.10 -35.68 43.22
C SER A 118 95.71 -35.86 42.56
N SER A 119 95.69 -35.96 41.23
CA SER A 119 94.49 -35.91 40.38
C SER A 119 93.77 -37.25 40.16
N ALA A 120 93.88 -38.21 41.10
CA ALA A 120 93.25 -39.52 40.98
C ALA A 120 92.15 -39.72 42.05
N ASN A 121 90.87 -39.64 41.66
CA ASN A 121 89.63 -39.88 42.45
C ASN A 121 89.84 -40.14 43.94
N SER A 122 90.16 -39.07 44.65
CA SER A 122 90.40 -39.04 46.08
C SER A 122 89.07 -38.95 46.85
N ASP A 123 88.14 -39.86 46.59
CA ASP A 123 86.84 -39.83 47.27
C ASP A 123 87.00 -40.26 48.73
N ILE A 124 86.45 -39.48 49.67
CA ILE A 124 86.26 -39.93 51.04
C ILE A 124 84.98 -40.75 51.07
N LYS A 125 85.12 -42.07 51.11
CA LYS A 125 83.98 -42.98 51.32
C LYS A 125 83.76 -43.19 52.81
N LEU A 126 82.68 -42.62 53.33
CA LEU A 126 82.14 -42.97 54.63
C LEU A 126 81.13 -44.10 54.39
N ILE A 127 81.37 -45.28 54.97
CA ILE A 127 80.48 -46.43 54.83
C ILE A 127 80.17 -46.93 56.24
N PRO A 128 78.93 -46.81 56.73
CA PRO A 128 78.55 -47.35 58.02
C PRO A 128 78.50 -48.88 57.95
N GLY A 129 78.84 -49.57 59.03
CA GLY A 129 78.75 -51.03 59.10
C GLY A 129 77.30 -51.50 59.25
N GLY A 130 76.89 -52.51 58.48
CA GLY A 130 75.56 -53.13 58.61
C GLY A 130 74.41 -52.18 58.22
N SER A 131 73.43 -52.01 59.11
CA SER A 131 72.30 -51.08 58.96
C SER A 131 72.56 -49.71 59.56
N GLY A 132 73.82 -49.35 59.82
CA GLY A 132 74.17 -48.04 60.33
C GLY A 132 73.93 -46.94 59.30
N ASP A 133 73.75 -45.72 59.78
CA ASP A 133 73.62 -44.52 58.94
C ASP A 133 74.87 -43.65 59.05
N ILE A 134 75.11 -42.85 58.01
CA ILE A 134 76.04 -41.72 58.08
C ILE A 134 75.21 -40.52 58.56
N GLN A 135 75.25 -40.24 59.86
CA GLN A 135 74.56 -39.08 60.42
C GLN A 135 75.48 -37.86 60.41
N LEU A 136 75.24 -36.96 59.46
CA LEU A 136 75.88 -35.64 59.42
C LEU A 136 74.96 -34.64 60.12
N THR A 137 75.23 -34.37 61.41
CA THR A 137 74.41 -33.43 62.20
C THR A 137 75.01 -32.03 62.11
N ALA A 138 74.56 -31.24 61.13
CA ALA A 138 74.95 -29.85 60.93
C ALA A 138 73.75 -28.99 60.51
N THR A 139 73.78 -27.68 60.79
CA THR A 139 72.75 -26.73 60.32
C THR A 139 72.79 -26.52 58.81
N GLN A 140 73.94 -26.76 58.19
CA GLN A 140 74.16 -26.66 56.76
C GLN A 140 75.17 -27.72 56.33
N ILE A 141 74.87 -28.40 55.22
CA ILE A 141 75.83 -29.23 54.49
C ILE A 141 76.06 -28.50 53.18
N GLU A 142 77.26 -27.97 52.99
CA GLU A 142 77.64 -27.28 51.77
C GLU A 142 78.38 -28.26 50.85
N THR A 143 77.86 -28.44 49.64
CA THR A 143 78.51 -29.19 48.57
C THR A 143 78.83 -28.25 47.43
N ASN A 144 80.11 -28.03 47.12
CA ASN A 144 80.53 -27.20 46.00
C ASN A 144 80.30 -27.86 44.61
N GLY A 145 79.62 -29.00 44.57
CA GLY A 145 79.36 -29.78 43.37
C GLY A 145 78.02 -30.50 43.42
N ILE A 146 77.89 -31.56 42.62
CA ILE A 146 76.64 -32.32 42.49
C ILE A 146 76.48 -33.25 43.69
N LEU A 147 75.36 -33.10 44.40
CA LEU A 147 74.90 -34.08 45.37
C LEU A 147 74.02 -35.13 44.67
N VAL A 148 74.52 -36.36 44.55
CA VAL A 148 73.80 -37.48 43.95
C VAL A 148 73.18 -38.35 45.04
N HIS A 149 71.87 -38.58 44.95
CA HIS A 149 71.18 -39.60 45.76
C HIS A 149 70.53 -40.62 44.83
N THR A 150 70.76 -41.90 45.10
CA THR A 150 70.18 -43.01 44.33
C THR A 150 68.85 -43.50 44.91
N GLY A 151 68.54 -43.12 46.16
CA GLY A 151 67.28 -43.42 46.83
C GLY A 151 66.37 -42.19 46.94
N ASN A 152 65.25 -42.38 47.64
CA ASN A 152 64.32 -41.29 47.95
C ASN A 152 65.01 -40.25 48.83
N GLN A 153 64.89 -38.98 48.45
CA GLN A 153 65.25 -37.86 49.31
C GLN A 153 64.01 -37.40 50.05
N THR A 154 64.09 -37.28 51.37
CA THR A 154 63.05 -36.64 52.18
C THR A 154 63.55 -35.25 52.55
N ILE A 155 62.80 -34.21 52.16
CA ILE A 155 63.06 -32.84 52.55
C ILE A 155 61.88 -32.41 53.43
N SER A 156 62.10 -32.32 54.74
CA SER A 156 61.03 -31.98 55.69
C SER A 156 60.64 -30.49 55.67
N GLY A 157 61.43 -29.66 54.97
CA GLY A 157 61.17 -28.24 54.75
C GLY A 157 60.91 -27.94 53.27
N THR A 158 61.33 -26.75 52.82
CA THR A 158 61.25 -26.37 51.41
C THR A 158 62.53 -26.74 50.66
N LEU A 159 62.39 -27.19 49.42
CA LEU A 159 63.51 -27.28 48.48
C LEU A 159 63.63 -25.95 47.74
N GLY A 160 64.64 -25.15 48.07
CA GLY A 160 64.98 -23.96 47.31
C GLY A 160 65.76 -24.33 46.05
N VAL A 161 65.23 -23.99 44.87
CA VAL A 161 65.92 -24.16 43.59
C VAL A 161 66.02 -22.79 42.92
N THR A 162 67.25 -22.29 42.74
CA THR A 162 67.52 -21.02 42.06
C THR A 162 67.63 -21.17 40.55
N GLY A 163 67.87 -22.40 40.07
CA GLY A 163 67.86 -22.78 38.66
C GLY A 163 66.58 -23.53 38.26
N GLU A 164 66.65 -24.28 37.17
CA GLU A 164 65.55 -25.11 36.68
C GLU A 164 65.53 -26.48 37.36
N SER A 165 64.34 -26.95 37.71
CA SER A 165 64.12 -28.33 38.17
C SER A 165 63.65 -29.18 37.00
N THR A 166 64.38 -30.23 36.65
CA THR A 166 63.90 -31.26 35.73
C THR A 166 63.30 -32.42 36.51
N LEU A 167 61.98 -32.61 36.41
CA LEU A 167 61.25 -33.70 37.05
C LEU A 167 60.62 -34.57 35.96
N ALA A 168 60.87 -35.89 36.02
CA ALA A 168 60.21 -36.83 35.10
C ALA A 168 58.68 -36.90 35.36
N SER A 169 58.29 -36.73 36.63
CA SER A 169 56.91 -36.64 37.08
C SER A 169 56.88 -35.89 38.42
N ALA A 170 55.82 -35.14 38.67
CA ALA A 170 55.58 -34.51 39.97
C ALA A 170 54.18 -34.89 40.45
N ILE A 171 54.06 -35.22 41.73
CA ILE A 171 52.79 -35.27 42.44
C ILE A 171 52.74 -34.01 43.29
N VAL A 172 51.82 -33.11 42.97
CA VAL A 172 51.58 -31.89 43.75
C VAL A 172 50.32 -32.14 44.56
N SER A 173 50.46 -32.23 45.88
CA SER A 173 49.40 -32.70 46.79
C SER A 173 48.13 -31.85 46.76
N ASP A 174 48.27 -30.59 46.38
CA ASP A 174 47.21 -29.60 46.47
C ASP A 174 46.41 -29.48 45.15
N LEU A 175 46.79 -30.23 44.10
CA LEU A 175 46.06 -30.30 42.84
C LEU A 175 44.95 -31.35 42.89
N THR A 176 43.83 -31.03 42.26
CA THR A 176 42.63 -31.86 42.13
C THR A 176 42.51 -32.41 40.70
N ASP A 177 41.86 -33.56 40.54
CA ASP A 177 41.61 -34.19 39.24
C ASP A 177 40.78 -33.30 38.29
N ASN A 178 41.04 -33.38 36.99
CA ASN A 178 40.39 -32.62 35.91
C ASN A 178 40.47 -31.08 36.03
N ARG A 179 41.39 -30.55 36.82
CA ARG A 179 41.59 -29.09 36.91
C ARG A 179 42.74 -28.63 36.06
N VAL A 180 42.59 -27.45 35.47
CA VAL A 180 43.67 -26.83 34.71
C VAL A 180 44.60 -26.14 35.70
N VAL A 181 45.90 -26.45 35.63
CA VAL A 181 46.92 -25.85 36.49
C VAL A 181 47.15 -24.38 36.12
N ILE A 182 47.30 -23.54 37.14
CA ILE A 182 47.59 -22.11 37.02
C ILE A 182 48.75 -21.74 37.94
N ALA A 183 49.35 -20.58 37.69
CA ALA A 183 50.32 -20.00 38.60
C ALA A 183 49.59 -19.27 39.73
N GLY A 184 49.76 -19.78 40.94
CA GLY A 184 49.23 -19.23 42.19
C GLY A 184 50.11 -18.13 42.79
N THR A 185 49.84 -17.83 44.06
CA THR A 185 50.60 -16.79 44.77
C THR A 185 52.06 -17.23 44.93
N ALA A 186 53.00 -16.31 44.72
CA ALA A 186 54.44 -16.59 44.74
C ALA A 186 54.92 -17.67 43.72
N GLY A 187 54.14 -17.92 42.66
CA GLY A 187 54.51 -18.84 41.58
C GLY A 187 54.31 -20.32 41.89
N ALA A 188 53.57 -20.64 42.96
CA ALA A 188 53.14 -22.01 43.24
C ALA A 188 52.26 -22.55 42.10
N LEU A 189 52.31 -23.86 41.86
CA LEU A 189 51.32 -24.52 41.00
C LEU A 189 50.04 -24.71 41.81
N GLU A 190 48.95 -24.11 41.34
CA GLU A 190 47.62 -24.21 41.95
C GLU A 190 46.60 -24.66 40.90
N ASP A 191 45.41 -25.06 41.35
CA ASP A 191 44.23 -25.22 40.50
C ASP A 191 43.10 -24.27 40.96
N ASP A 192 42.12 -23.98 40.10
CA ASP A 192 40.98 -23.12 40.45
C ASP A 192 39.66 -23.84 40.29
N ALA A 193 38.81 -23.83 41.34
CA ALA A 193 37.37 -24.22 41.44
C ALA A 193 36.57 -24.33 40.14
N ASN A 194 36.81 -23.35 39.29
CA ASN A 194 35.99 -22.98 38.18
C ASN A 194 36.65 -23.24 36.84
N PHE A 195 37.94 -23.62 36.78
CA PHE A 195 38.65 -23.88 35.54
C PHE A 195 39.02 -25.36 35.39
N THR A 196 38.17 -26.11 34.67
CA THR A 196 38.27 -27.58 34.55
C THR A 196 38.47 -28.03 33.10
N PHE A 197 39.15 -29.15 32.92
CA PHE A 197 39.17 -29.93 31.69
C PHE A 197 39.09 -31.43 32.01
N ASP A 198 37.99 -32.07 31.61
CA ASP A 198 37.69 -33.48 31.89
C ASP A 198 37.98 -34.42 30.70
N GLY A 199 38.66 -33.91 29.67
CA GLY A 199 38.89 -34.61 28.40
C GLY A 199 37.74 -34.51 27.40
N THR A 200 36.54 -34.13 27.84
CA THR A 200 35.36 -33.95 27.00
C THR A 200 35.01 -32.47 26.82
N ASN A 201 35.18 -31.66 27.87
CA ASN A 201 34.84 -30.26 27.90
C ASN A 201 35.92 -29.43 28.59
N LEU A 202 36.27 -28.28 28.00
CA LEU A 202 36.96 -27.19 28.70
C LEU A 202 35.90 -26.25 29.28
N LYS A 203 35.95 -25.97 30.58
CA LYS A 203 34.89 -25.22 31.28
C LYS A 203 35.45 -24.09 32.14
N VAL A 204 34.69 -22.99 32.18
CA VAL A 204 34.83 -21.92 33.17
C VAL A 204 33.48 -21.70 33.86
N GLY A 205 33.40 -21.88 35.19
CA GLY A 205 32.18 -21.62 35.96
C GLY A 205 32.14 -22.26 37.35
N THR A 206 31.24 -21.80 38.21
CA THR A 206 31.04 -22.33 39.57
C THR A 206 30.30 -23.65 39.57
N THR A 207 30.43 -24.43 40.65
CA THR A 207 29.69 -25.67 40.88
C THR A 207 28.19 -25.48 40.65
N GLY A 208 27.66 -26.11 39.59
CA GLY A 208 26.24 -26.10 39.23
C GLY A 208 25.84 -25.20 38.06
N THR A 209 26.68 -24.27 37.59
CA THR A 209 26.43 -23.53 36.34
C THR A 209 27.74 -23.22 35.60
N ASP A 210 28.06 -24.00 34.57
CA ASP A 210 29.13 -23.68 33.64
C ASP A 210 28.75 -22.37 32.90
N LYS A 211 29.66 -21.38 32.84
CA LYS A 211 29.40 -20.09 32.17
C LYS A 211 29.97 -20.05 30.76
N PHE A 212 31.04 -20.82 30.54
CA PHE A 212 31.69 -21.05 29.26
C PHE A 212 32.02 -22.53 29.19
N THR A 213 31.53 -23.22 28.17
CA THR A 213 31.84 -24.63 27.92
C THR A 213 32.21 -24.81 26.46
N VAL A 214 33.35 -25.44 26.18
CA VAL A 214 33.74 -25.88 24.84
C VAL A 214 33.75 -27.39 24.80
N ALA A 215 32.85 -27.96 24.00
CA ALA A 215 32.80 -29.39 23.76
C ALA A 215 33.89 -29.80 22.77
N VAL A 216 34.79 -30.72 23.17
CA VAL A 216 35.92 -31.16 22.34
C VAL A 216 35.45 -31.83 21.05
N ALA A 217 34.34 -32.58 21.10
CA ALA A 217 33.85 -33.35 19.96
C ALA A 217 33.30 -32.49 18.81
N SER A 218 32.67 -31.35 19.12
CA SER A 218 31.96 -30.51 18.14
C SER A 218 32.56 -29.11 17.96
N GLY A 219 33.38 -28.64 18.90
CA GLY A 219 33.81 -27.24 18.96
C GLY A 219 32.70 -26.27 19.41
N ASN A 220 31.47 -26.76 19.56
CA ASN A 220 30.34 -26.00 20.10
C ASN A 220 30.74 -25.33 21.41
N THR A 221 30.50 -24.03 21.46
CA THR A 221 30.79 -23.19 22.60
C THR A 221 29.46 -22.71 23.18
N ASP A 222 29.20 -23.05 24.42
CA ASP A 222 28.05 -22.54 25.18
C ASP A 222 28.51 -21.41 26.10
N ILE A 223 27.80 -20.27 26.04
CA ILE A 223 28.07 -19.07 26.83
C ILE A 223 26.77 -18.62 27.46
N ALA A 224 26.68 -18.72 28.78
CA ALA A 224 25.47 -18.33 29.51
C ALA A 224 25.21 -16.80 29.52
N GLY A 225 26.22 -16.00 29.17
CA GLY A 225 26.15 -14.54 29.07
C GLY A 225 26.11 -14.04 27.62
N THR A 226 26.59 -12.81 27.39
CA THR A 226 26.73 -12.24 26.05
C THR A 226 28.04 -12.68 25.40
N LEU A 227 27.98 -13.17 24.16
CA LEU A 227 29.14 -13.40 23.32
C LEU A 227 29.36 -12.18 22.41
N THR A 228 30.46 -11.46 22.62
CA THR A 228 30.93 -10.41 21.70
C THR A 228 31.96 -11.00 20.75
N VAL A 229 31.74 -10.85 19.45
CA VAL A 229 32.60 -11.38 18.37
C VAL A 229 32.97 -10.25 17.41
N ASN A 230 34.27 -9.99 17.24
CA ASN A 230 34.76 -8.96 16.32
C ASN A 230 34.78 -9.50 14.88
N GLY A 231 33.61 -9.46 14.24
CA GLY A 231 33.37 -10.05 12.92
C GLY A 231 32.91 -11.50 13.04
N VAL A 232 31.82 -11.81 12.32
CA VAL A 232 31.26 -13.16 12.26
C VAL A 232 31.24 -13.58 10.80
N ASN A 233 31.82 -14.74 10.50
CA ASN A 233 31.68 -15.39 9.21
C ASN A 233 30.88 -16.68 9.43
N ILE A 234 29.64 -16.67 8.99
CA ILE A 234 28.72 -17.81 9.07
C ILE A 234 28.65 -18.44 7.69
N THR A 235 29.15 -19.66 7.54
CA THR A 235 29.28 -20.32 6.23
C THR A 235 28.08 -21.17 5.83
N THR A 236 27.16 -21.43 6.76
CA THR A 236 25.99 -22.28 6.53
C THR A 236 24.72 -21.60 6.98
N ASN A 237 24.38 -21.66 8.26
CA ASN A 237 23.17 -21.05 8.80
C ASN A 237 23.43 -20.37 10.15
N LEU A 238 22.64 -19.34 10.41
CA LEU A 238 22.49 -18.75 11.72
C LEU A 238 21.10 -19.12 12.24
N ASP A 239 21.05 -20.03 13.20
CA ASP A 239 19.82 -20.34 13.92
C ASP A 239 19.70 -19.43 15.14
N VAL A 240 18.64 -18.62 15.19
CA VAL A 240 18.32 -17.75 16.32
C VAL A 240 16.92 -18.10 16.79
N THR A 241 16.80 -18.63 18.00
CA THR A 241 15.51 -19.05 18.58
C THR A 241 14.58 -17.88 18.93
N GLY A 242 15.06 -16.64 18.82
CA GLY A 242 14.34 -15.41 19.12
C GLY A 242 14.45 -14.37 18.01
N GLN A 243 14.19 -13.10 18.36
CA GLN A 243 14.32 -11.97 17.45
C GLN A 243 15.76 -11.47 17.40
N THR A 244 16.23 -11.11 16.21
CA THR A 244 17.55 -10.49 16.00
C THR A 244 17.38 -9.00 15.75
N GLU A 245 18.10 -8.16 16.52
CA GLU A 245 18.19 -6.72 16.28
C GLU A 245 19.44 -6.42 15.46
N LEU A 246 19.27 -5.81 14.27
CA LEU A 246 20.36 -5.48 13.35
C LEU A 246 20.24 -4.00 12.95
N ALA A 247 21.35 -3.26 13.01
CA ALA A 247 21.38 -1.90 12.50
C ALA A 247 21.17 -1.85 10.97
N SER A 248 21.68 -2.85 10.28
CA SER A 248 21.51 -3.05 8.84
C SER A 248 21.72 -4.53 8.50
N LEU A 249 21.00 -5.02 7.50
CA LEU A 249 21.21 -6.33 6.90
C LEU A 249 21.44 -6.14 5.41
N ASN A 250 22.53 -6.71 4.89
CA ASN A 250 22.71 -6.90 3.46
C ASN A 250 22.19 -8.30 3.14
N VAL A 251 21.29 -8.42 2.17
CA VAL A 251 20.79 -9.71 1.69
C VAL A 251 21.16 -9.78 0.21
N GLU A 252 22.10 -10.66 -0.11
CA GLU A 252 22.72 -10.75 -1.44
C GLU A 252 21.72 -11.05 -2.55
N ASP A 253 20.64 -11.75 -2.24
CA ASP A 253 19.59 -12.12 -3.19
C ASP A 253 18.67 -10.95 -3.58
N LEU A 254 18.62 -9.89 -2.77
CA LEU A 254 17.73 -8.76 -3.02
C LEU A 254 18.29 -7.79 -4.05
N THR A 255 17.48 -7.45 -5.05
CA THR A 255 17.80 -6.44 -6.06
C THR A 255 17.25 -5.06 -5.67
N ALA A 256 17.85 -3.99 -6.23
CA ALA A 256 17.44 -2.63 -5.89
C ALA A 256 15.97 -2.34 -6.26
N THR A 257 15.31 -1.47 -5.48
CA THR A 257 13.92 -0.98 -5.68
C THR A 257 12.81 -2.01 -5.48
N ARG A 258 13.12 -3.25 -5.08
CA ARG A 258 12.10 -4.27 -4.89
C ARG A 258 11.41 -4.16 -3.55
N VAL A 259 10.16 -4.60 -3.52
CA VAL A 259 9.43 -4.87 -2.28
C VAL A 259 9.63 -6.34 -1.92
N VAL A 260 10.00 -6.62 -0.68
CA VAL A 260 10.28 -7.98 -0.18
C VAL A 260 9.03 -8.65 0.38
N PHE A 261 8.98 -9.98 0.28
CA PHE A 261 7.99 -10.82 0.92
C PHE A 261 8.63 -12.15 1.38
N ALA A 262 7.91 -12.93 2.17
CA ALA A 262 8.38 -14.23 2.63
C ALA A 262 8.17 -15.31 1.54
N GLY A 263 9.24 -16.04 1.22
CA GLY A 263 9.22 -17.17 0.30
C GLY A 263 8.69 -18.45 0.93
N ALA A 264 8.74 -19.55 0.17
CA ALA A 264 8.19 -20.86 0.59
C ALA A 264 8.80 -21.40 1.90
N ASP A 265 10.04 -21.02 2.20
CA ASP A 265 10.79 -21.43 3.39
C ASP A 265 11.03 -20.28 4.38
N GLY A 266 10.26 -19.18 4.26
CA GLY A 266 10.36 -18.00 5.14
C GLY A 266 11.49 -17.03 4.83
N GLU A 267 12.28 -17.30 3.79
CA GLU A 267 13.33 -16.41 3.29
C GLU A 267 12.76 -15.11 2.73
N LEU A 268 13.50 -14.00 2.86
CA LEU A 268 13.14 -12.75 2.21
C LEU A 268 13.45 -12.85 0.72
N VAL A 269 12.40 -12.85 -0.09
CA VAL A 269 12.49 -12.90 -1.55
C VAL A 269 11.94 -11.61 -2.17
N ASP A 270 12.41 -11.28 -3.37
CA ASP A 270 11.88 -10.21 -4.20
C ASP A 270 11.18 -10.75 -5.47
N ASP A 271 10.41 -9.89 -6.16
CA ASP A 271 9.85 -10.21 -7.47
C ASP A 271 10.13 -9.09 -8.47
N ALA A 272 10.44 -9.48 -9.70
CA ALA A 272 10.77 -8.56 -10.76
C ALA A 272 9.64 -7.59 -11.16
N ASN A 273 8.42 -7.95 -10.81
CA ASN A 273 7.21 -7.23 -11.13
C ASN A 273 6.71 -6.40 -9.96
N PHE A 274 7.28 -6.51 -8.75
CA PHE A 274 6.82 -5.80 -7.55
C PHE A 274 7.87 -4.82 -7.03
N THR A 275 7.75 -3.55 -7.43
CA THR A 275 8.77 -2.52 -7.16
C THR A 275 8.21 -1.30 -6.47
N PHE A 276 9.03 -0.66 -5.64
CA PHE A 276 8.79 0.65 -5.07
C PHE A 276 9.90 1.62 -5.51
N ASN A 277 9.51 2.65 -6.25
CA ASN A 277 10.42 3.72 -6.64
C ASN A 277 10.27 4.88 -5.66
N ASN A 278 11.26 5.06 -4.79
CA ASN A 278 11.29 6.09 -3.76
C ASN A 278 11.46 7.53 -4.31
N THR A 279 11.90 7.66 -5.56
CA THR A 279 12.07 8.98 -6.19
C THR A 279 10.73 9.49 -6.72
N THR A 280 9.89 8.60 -7.23
CA THR A 280 8.53 8.93 -7.71
C THR A 280 7.43 8.58 -6.71
N ASP A 281 7.80 8.05 -5.53
CA ASP A 281 6.90 7.51 -4.50
C ASP A 281 5.81 6.57 -5.07
N LYS A 282 6.25 5.63 -5.92
CA LYS A 282 5.33 4.78 -6.71
C LYS A 282 5.56 3.30 -6.44
N LEU A 283 4.51 2.62 -5.99
CA LEU A 283 4.38 1.17 -6.04
C LEU A 283 3.97 0.74 -7.46
N SER A 284 4.72 -0.18 -8.07
CA SER A 284 4.44 -0.72 -9.40
C SER A 284 4.31 -2.23 -9.36
N ILE A 285 3.24 -2.74 -9.99
CA ILE A 285 2.98 -4.16 -10.21
C ILE A 285 2.85 -4.38 -11.70
N THR A 286 3.79 -5.12 -12.30
CA THR A 286 3.68 -5.55 -13.70
C THR A 286 2.80 -6.80 -13.76
N GLY A 287 1.55 -6.64 -14.21
CA GLY A 287 0.57 -7.72 -14.28
C GLY A 287 -0.74 -7.34 -13.62
N SER A 288 -1.37 -8.30 -12.94
CA SER A 288 -2.61 -8.09 -12.20
C SER A 288 -2.34 -7.81 -10.73
N LEU A 289 -3.06 -6.85 -10.16
CA LEU A 289 -3.17 -6.64 -8.71
C LEU A 289 -4.56 -7.11 -8.26
N GLU A 290 -4.59 -8.06 -7.33
CA GLU A 290 -5.82 -8.49 -6.64
C GLU A 290 -5.79 -7.93 -5.22
N VAL A 291 -6.79 -7.10 -4.89
CA VAL A 291 -6.96 -6.46 -3.58
C VAL A 291 -8.44 -6.42 -3.26
N ASP A 292 -8.79 -6.59 -1.98
CA ASP A 292 -10.18 -6.59 -1.53
C ASP A 292 -10.81 -5.19 -1.64
N SER A 293 -10.34 -4.26 -0.80
CA SER A 293 -10.79 -2.87 -0.81
C SER A 293 -9.67 -1.94 -1.27
N ILE A 294 -9.97 -1.10 -2.26
CA ILE A 294 -9.07 -0.04 -2.72
C ILE A 294 -9.52 1.28 -2.08
N ASN A 295 -8.66 1.87 -1.24
CA ASN A 295 -8.81 3.25 -0.78
C ASN A 295 -7.81 4.14 -1.52
N LEU A 296 -8.28 5.27 -2.04
CA LEU A 296 -7.52 6.18 -2.89
C LEU A 296 -7.58 7.59 -2.29
N ASP A 297 -6.52 8.02 -1.62
CA ASP A 297 -6.40 9.41 -1.12
C ASP A 297 -5.83 10.32 -2.23
N GLY A 298 -6.46 11.47 -2.48
CA GLY A 298 -6.02 12.45 -3.49
C GLY A 298 -6.04 12.03 -4.97
N SER A 299 -6.77 10.96 -5.33
CA SER A 299 -6.46 10.21 -6.56
C SER A 299 -7.21 10.59 -7.84
N THR A 300 -6.47 10.56 -8.94
CA THR A 300 -6.98 10.41 -10.32
C THR A 300 -6.79 8.94 -10.73
N ILE A 301 -7.84 8.27 -11.17
CA ILE A 301 -7.71 6.95 -11.83
C ILE A 301 -7.49 7.20 -13.32
N THR A 302 -6.32 6.83 -13.84
CA THR A 302 -5.96 7.00 -15.25
C THR A 302 -5.29 5.75 -15.81
N THR A 303 -5.46 5.49 -17.10
CA THR A 303 -4.69 4.49 -17.83
C THR A 303 -3.56 5.17 -18.60
N THR A 304 -2.37 4.56 -18.64
CA THR A 304 -1.27 5.03 -19.50
C THR A 304 -1.42 4.55 -20.95
N SER A 305 -2.22 3.50 -21.15
CA SER A 305 -2.62 2.96 -22.45
C SER A 305 -3.93 2.19 -22.33
N GLY A 306 -4.72 2.11 -23.40
CA GLY A 306 -6.00 1.40 -23.41
C GLY A 306 -7.11 2.08 -22.58
N ASN A 307 -8.25 1.40 -22.48
CA ASN A 307 -9.43 1.88 -21.75
C ASN A 307 -9.36 1.49 -20.28
N LEU A 308 -9.86 2.35 -19.39
CA LEU A 308 -10.23 1.93 -18.03
C LEU A 308 -11.52 1.12 -18.09
N THR A 309 -11.49 -0.12 -17.59
CA THR A 309 -12.69 -0.97 -17.46
C THR A 309 -13.03 -1.12 -15.98
N ILE A 310 -14.24 -0.71 -15.58
CA ILE A 310 -14.78 -0.92 -14.23
C ILE A 310 -15.91 -1.94 -14.36
N ALA A 311 -15.58 -3.21 -14.14
CA ALA A 311 -16.49 -4.34 -14.31
C ALA A 311 -16.66 -5.08 -12.97
N PRO A 312 -17.77 -4.87 -12.25
CA PRO A 312 -18.07 -5.68 -11.08
C PRO A 312 -18.46 -7.10 -11.54
N ASN A 313 -18.51 -8.05 -10.60
CA ASN A 313 -18.94 -9.42 -10.90
C ASN A 313 -20.32 -9.45 -11.60
N ALA A 314 -20.61 -10.54 -12.31
CA ALA A 314 -21.91 -10.71 -12.95
C ALA A 314 -23.06 -10.50 -11.95
N ASN A 315 -24.03 -9.67 -12.31
CA ASN A 315 -25.17 -9.23 -11.47
C ASN A 315 -24.82 -8.28 -10.31
N SER A 316 -23.62 -7.72 -10.26
CA SER A 316 -23.24 -6.67 -9.31
C SER A 316 -23.41 -5.27 -9.92
N LEU A 317 -23.57 -4.28 -9.05
CA LEU A 317 -23.74 -2.87 -9.42
C LEU A 317 -22.40 -2.14 -9.42
N THR A 318 -22.16 -1.31 -10.44
CA THR A 318 -21.19 -0.21 -10.35
C THR A 318 -21.89 0.99 -9.72
N ASP A 319 -21.73 1.16 -8.41
CA ASP A 319 -22.38 2.24 -7.66
C ASP A 319 -21.46 3.47 -7.54
N PHE A 320 -21.84 4.57 -8.20
CA PHE A 320 -21.23 5.87 -7.98
C PHE A 320 -22.01 6.60 -6.88
N ASN A 321 -21.84 6.16 -5.63
CA ASN A 321 -22.54 6.68 -4.45
C ASN A 321 -22.02 8.06 -4.02
N THR A 322 -22.17 9.05 -4.90
CA THR A 322 -21.88 10.46 -4.64
C THR A 322 -23.19 11.24 -4.62
N THR A 323 -23.29 12.20 -3.70
CA THR A 323 -24.44 13.12 -3.65
C THR A 323 -24.29 14.32 -4.60
N SER A 324 -23.22 14.36 -5.40
CA SER A 324 -22.93 15.44 -6.36
C SER A 324 -23.28 15.01 -7.78
N ALA A 325 -22.29 14.85 -8.67
CA ALA A 325 -22.53 14.48 -10.06
C ALA A 325 -21.43 13.57 -10.61
N ILE A 326 -21.80 12.74 -11.59
CA ILE A 326 -20.86 12.10 -12.50
C ILE A 326 -20.60 13.07 -13.65
N LYS A 327 -19.35 13.55 -13.76
CA LYS A 327 -18.94 14.35 -14.91
C LYS A 327 -18.61 13.44 -16.08
N VAL A 328 -19.51 13.37 -17.07
CA VAL A 328 -19.25 12.67 -18.33
C VAL A 328 -18.23 13.45 -19.20
N PRO A 329 -17.58 12.79 -20.19
CA PRO A 329 -16.68 13.48 -21.11
C PRO A 329 -17.33 14.68 -21.79
N VAL A 330 -16.55 15.76 -22.00
CA VAL A 330 -16.99 17.01 -22.64
C VAL A 330 -16.10 17.29 -23.84
N GLY A 331 -16.69 17.58 -24.99
CA GLY A 331 -15.94 17.99 -26.17
C GLY A 331 -16.84 18.37 -27.34
N ASN A 332 -16.28 18.92 -28.40
CA ASN A 332 -17.03 19.28 -29.61
C ASN A 332 -17.29 18.05 -30.52
N THR A 333 -17.99 18.26 -31.63
CA THR A 333 -18.33 17.18 -32.58
C THR A 333 -17.10 16.51 -33.21
N SER A 334 -15.98 17.22 -33.41
CA SER A 334 -14.74 16.63 -33.96
C SER A 334 -13.95 15.81 -32.94
N GLN A 335 -14.25 15.94 -31.66
CA GLN A 335 -13.63 15.18 -30.56
C GLN A 335 -14.45 13.96 -30.16
N ARG A 336 -15.44 13.54 -30.96
CA ARG A 336 -16.13 12.26 -30.77
C ARG A 336 -15.13 11.10 -30.88
N PRO A 337 -15.25 10.04 -30.06
CA PRO A 337 -14.40 8.86 -30.20
C PRO A 337 -14.39 8.37 -31.65
N ALA A 338 -13.20 8.18 -32.23
CA ALA A 338 -13.04 7.73 -33.61
C ALA A 338 -13.64 6.32 -33.82
N SER A 339 -13.65 5.50 -32.77
CA SER A 339 -14.33 4.21 -32.71
C SER A 339 -15.40 4.26 -31.62
N ALA A 340 -16.52 4.89 -31.94
CA ALA A 340 -17.65 4.99 -31.02
C ALA A 340 -18.34 3.63 -30.83
N ALA A 341 -18.82 3.36 -29.62
CA ALA A 341 -19.47 2.12 -29.22
C ALA A 341 -20.81 2.42 -28.56
N THR A 342 -21.78 1.52 -28.75
CA THR A 342 -23.14 1.69 -28.20
C THR A 342 -23.09 1.88 -26.68
N GLY A 343 -23.85 2.85 -26.17
CA GLY A 343 -23.95 3.15 -24.74
C GLY A 343 -22.96 4.22 -24.24
N GLN A 344 -22.07 4.74 -25.09
CA GLN A 344 -21.23 5.89 -24.74
C GLN A 344 -22.09 7.14 -24.53
N VAL A 345 -21.82 7.91 -23.47
CA VAL A 345 -22.51 9.17 -23.15
C VAL A 345 -21.48 10.29 -22.96
N ARG A 346 -21.76 11.47 -23.48
CA ARG A 346 -20.91 12.68 -23.36
C ARG A 346 -21.75 13.96 -23.47
N TYR A 347 -21.15 15.09 -23.13
CA TYR A 347 -21.69 16.41 -23.44
C TYR A 347 -20.99 16.99 -24.68
N ASN A 348 -21.78 17.45 -25.66
CA ASN A 348 -21.26 18.05 -26.89
C ASN A 348 -21.36 19.57 -26.85
N THR A 349 -20.22 20.26 -26.93
CA THR A 349 -20.15 21.72 -26.87
C THR A 349 -20.49 22.43 -28.19
N THR A 350 -20.55 21.70 -29.31
CA THR A 350 -21.06 22.25 -30.58
C THR A 350 -22.58 22.32 -30.59
N THR A 351 -23.24 21.30 -30.05
CA THR A 351 -24.71 21.17 -30.04
C THR A 351 -25.34 21.54 -28.69
N ASN A 352 -24.52 21.85 -27.68
CA ASN A 352 -24.96 22.22 -26.32
C ASN A 352 -25.93 21.22 -25.67
N GLN A 353 -25.67 19.93 -25.85
CA GLN A 353 -26.54 18.87 -25.35
C GLN A 353 -25.75 17.66 -24.88
N TYR A 354 -26.34 16.88 -23.97
CA TYR A 354 -25.92 15.52 -23.73
C TYR A 354 -26.28 14.64 -24.93
N GLU A 355 -25.34 13.82 -25.35
CA GLU A 355 -25.50 12.88 -26.45
C GLU A 355 -25.08 11.47 -26.04
N GLY A 356 -25.81 10.48 -26.56
CA GLY A 356 -25.49 9.06 -26.45
C GLY A 356 -25.18 8.49 -27.83
N TYR A 357 -24.22 7.56 -27.93
CA TYR A 357 -24.00 6.79 -29.15
C TYR A 357 -24.86 5.53 -29.14
N SER A 358 -25.75 5.42 -30.12
CA SER A 358 -26.61 4.26 -30.34
C SER A 358 -26.94 4.13 -31.82
N ASN A 359 -27.16 2.91 -32.30
CA ASN A 359 -27.52 2.63 -33.70
C ASN A 359 -26.59 3.30 -34.71
N ALA A 360 -25.27 3.21 -34.46
CA ALA A 360 -24.21 3.78 -35.27
C ALA A 360 -24.21 5.33 -35.40
N ALA A 361 -24.96 6.05 -34.56
CA ALA A 361 -25.03 7.53 -34.58
C ALA A 361 -24.98 8.14 -33.17
N TRP A 362 -24.55 9.40 -33.09
CA TRP A 362 -24.67 10.22 -31.88
C TRP A 362 -26.02 10.94 -31.89
N GLN A 363 -26.81 10.75 -30.84
CA GLN A 363 -28.17 11.27 -30.71
C GLN A 363 -28.33 12.00 -29.37
N GLY A 364 -29.24 12.97 -29.29
CA GLY A 364 -29.54 13.64 -28.03
C GLY A 364 -30.25 12.74 -27.02
N LEU A 365 -29.96 12.91 -25.74
CA LEU A 365 -30.59 12.14 -24.65
C LEU A 365 -31.85 12.83 -24.07
N GLY A 366 -32.32 13.92 -24.68
CA GLY A 366 -33.38 14.80 -24.16
C GLY A 366 -34.76 14.64 -24.78
N GLY A 367 -35.09 13.49 -25.37
CA GLY A 367 -36.41 13.25 -25.95
C GLY A 367 -37.50 13.04 -24.89
N VAL A 368 -38.74 13.40 -25.21
CA VAL A 368 -39.94 13.00 -24.45
C VAL A 368 -40.39 11.66 -25.02
N ILE A 369 -40.21 10.59 -24.27
CA ILE A 369 -40.62 9.22 -24.61
C ILE A 369 -41.12 8.53 -23.35
N ASP A 370 -42.18 7.73 -23.44
CA ASP A 370 -42.68 6.92 -22.34
C ASP A 370 -41.90 5.61 -22.15
N VAL A 371 -42.33 4.80 -21.18
CA VAL A 371 -41.58 3.62 -20.69
C VAL A 371 -41.57 2.49 -21.73
N ASP A 372 -42.68 2.27 -22.41
CA ASP A 372 -42.88 1.29 -23.49
C ASP A 372 -42.54 1.82 -24.88
N GLN A 373 -42.17 3.10 -24.98
CA GLN A 373 -41.62 3.76 -26.17
C GLN A 373 -42.63 3.93 -27.32
N ASP A 374 -43.92 3.92 -27.03
CA ASP A 374 -44.98 4.11 -28.02
C ASP A 374 -45.62 5.52 -27.99
N THR A 375 -45.29 6.32 -26.97
CA THR A 375 -45.65 7.73 -26.88
C THR A 375 -44.40 8.59 -26.86
N TYR A 376 -44.22 9.42 -27.91
CA TYR A 376 -43.02 10.24 -28.05
C TYR A 376 -43.23 11.51 -28.86
N VAL A 377 -42.32 12.46 -28.65
CA VAL A 377 -42.19 13.69 -29.45
C VAL A 377 -40.84 13.69 -30.14
N ILE A 378 -40.84 13.81 -31.47
CA ILE A 378 -39.60 13.92 -32.25
C ILE A 378 -39.61 15.11 -33.19
N ALA A 379 -38.47 15.81 -33.24
CA ALA A 379 -38.22 16.89 -34.20
C ALA A 379 -37.53 16.39 -35.48
N GLN A 380 -37.09 15.13 -35.48
CA GLN A 380 -36.42 14.49 -36.61
C GLN A 380 -36.59 12.97 -36.54
N VAL A 381 -37.02 12.36 -37.64
CA VAL A 381 -37.05 10.90 -37.76
C VAL A 381 -35.66 10.31 -37.71
N THR A 382 -35.53 9.20 -36.99
CA THR A 382 -34.31 8.39 -36.96
C THR A 382 -34.66 6.96 -37.36
N SER A 383 -33.64 6.15 -37.66
CA SER A 383 -33.85 4.72 -37.95
C SER A 383 -34.44 3.95 -36.76
N SER A 384 -34.27 4.46 -35.53
CA SER A 384 -34.80 3.86 -34.30
C SER A 384 -36.12 4.46 -33.82
N LEU A 385 -36.49 5.64 -34.31
CA LEU A 385 -37.74 6.30 -33.97
C LEU A 385 -38.34 6.83 -35.27
N THR A 386 -39.09 5.93 -35.91
CA THR A 386 -39.72 6.17 -37.22
C THR A 386 -41.06 6.84 -37.00
N VAL A 387 -41.40 7.81 -37.85
CA VAL A 387 -42.77 8.30 -37.98
C VAL A 387 -43.27 7.91 -39.38
N PRO A 388 -44.54 7.54 -39.56
CA PRO A 388 -45.10 7.27 -40.87
C PRO A 388 -45.08 8.51 -41.78
N GLY A 389 -44.56 8.40 -43.02
CA GLY A 389 -44.76 9.41 -44.08
C GLY A 389 -43.85 10.66 -44.09
N THR A 390 -42.73 10.66 -43.37
CA THR A 390 -42.07 11.91 -42.92
C THR A 390 -41.18 12.69 -43.88
N ALA A 391 -41.19 14.01 -43.67
CA ALA A 391 -40.21 14.99 -44.14
C ALA A 391 -39.24 15.44 -43.00
N ALA A 392 -38.12 16.08 -43.38
CA ALA A 392 -37.16 16.68 -42.46
C ALA A 392 -37.64 18.06 -41.96
N ASN A 393 -37.40 18.36 -40.67
CA ASN A 393 -37.79 19.61 -39.98
C ASN A 393 -39.28 19.73 -39.61
N THR A 394 -39.88 18.63 -39.19
CA THR A 394 -41.27 18.57 -38.72
C THR A 394 -41.30 18.07 -37.27
N LEU A 395 -42.17 18.65 -36.44
CA LEU A 395 -42.42 18.16 -35.09
C LEU A 395 -43.61 17.19 -35.12
N TYR A 396 -43.38 15.98 -34.62
CA TYR A 396 -44.40 14.92 -34.57
C TYR A 396 -44.73 14.57 -33.13
N PHE A 397 -46.02 14.40 -32.85
CA PHE A 397 -46.52 13.85 -31.59
C PHE A 397 -47.16 12.49 -31.89
N VAL A 398 -46.57 11.45 -31.31
CA VAL A 398 -47.04 10.07 -31.43
C VAL A 398 -47.55 9.62 -30.07
N THR A 399 -48.72 8.99 -30.03
CA THR A 399 -49.29 8.39 -28.82
C THR A 399 -49.81 6.98 -29.14
N GLY A 400 -49.46 5.98 -28.33
CA GLY A 400 -49.87 4.60 -28.59
C GLY A 400 -49.47 4.10 -29.98
N GLY A 401 -48.34 4.56 -30.50
CA GLY A 401 -47.82 4.23 -31.83
C GLY A 401 -48.50 4.93 -33.02
N ASN A 402 -49.47 5.82 -32.80
CA ASN A 402 -50.18 6.54 -33.86
C ASN A 402 -49.79 8.02 -33.89
N LEU A 403 -49.66 8.60 -35.10
CA LEU A 403 -49.43 10.04 -35.29
C LEU A 403 -50.73 10.80 -35.00
N GLU A 404 -50.73 11.64 -33.97
CA GLU A 404 -51.91 12.42 -33.58
C GLU A 404 -51.80 13.90 -33.96
N MET A 405 -50.58 14.42 -34.06
CA MET A 405 -50.32 15.82 -34.42
C MET A 405 -49.01 15.97 -35.20
N GLU A 406 -49.06 16.78 -36.24
CA GLU A 406 -47.91 17.24 -37.01
C GLU A 406 -47.87 18.77 -37.04
N LEU A 407 -46.68 19.34 -36.83
CA LEU A 407 -46.43 20.78 -36.96
C LEU A 407 -45.26 21.02 -37.92
N ASP A 408 -45.56 21.65 -39.06
CA ASP A 408 -44.59 22.02 -40.08
C ASP A 408 -44.86 23.41 -40.69
N SER A 409 -43.88 23.98 -41.40
CA SER A 409 -43.99 25.33 -41.97
C SER A 409 -44.88 25.45 -43.22
N ALA A 410 -45.13 24.35 -43.92
CA ALA A 410 -45.95 24.26 -45.14
C ALA A 410 -47.44 24.07 -44.82
N ASN A 411 -47.77 23.19 -43.87
CA ASN A 411 -49.15 22.81 -43.54
C ASN A 411 -49.62 23.36 -42.18
N GLY A 412 -48.73 23.97 -41.40
CA GLY A 412 -49.06 24.47 -40.06
C GLY A 412 -49.30 23.32 -39.09
N LEU A 413 -50.36 23.44 -38.28
CA LEU A 413 -50.78 22.42 -37.31
C LEU A 413 -51.85 21.53 -37.93
N THR A 414 -51.56 20.24 -38.10
CA THR A 414 -52.55 19.23 -38.44
C THR A 414 -52.77 18.31 -37.23
N MET A 415 -54.04 18.07 -36.91
CA MET A 415 -54.46 17.23 -35.78
C MET A 415 -55.62 16.37 -36.22
N ASN A 416 -55.62 15.09 -35.87
CA ASN A 416 -56.56 14.09 -36.36
C ASN A 416 -58.04 14.52 -36.21
N ASN A 417 -58.57 14.62 -34.98
CA ASN A 417 -60.01 14.85 -34.71
C ASN A 417 -60.28 16.08 -33.81
N LEU A 418 -59.50 17.16 -33.97
CA LEU A 418 -59.41 18.38 -33.13
C LEU A 418 -60.54 18.65 -32.08
N ASN A 419 -60.15 18.86 -30.81
CA ASN A 419 -61.00 19.46 -29.78
C ASN A 419 -60.25 20.52 -28.92
N LEU A 420 -60.78 21.75 -28.85
CA LEU A 420 -60.18 22.91 -28.18
C LEU A 420 -61.05 23.39 -27.01
N ASN A 421 -60.49 23.42 -25.78
CA ASN A 421 -61.20 23.91 -24.59
C ASN A 421 -60.55 25.17 -23.98
N GLY A 422 -60.88 26.32 -24.59
CA GLY A 422 -60.53 27.69 -24.20
C GLY A 422 -61.40 28.75 -24.90
N ASN A 423 -62.53 28.32 -25.48
CA ASN A 423 -63.67 29.05 -26.07
C ASN A 423 -63.43 30.11 -27.17
N THR A 424 -62.20 30.54 -27.45
CA THR A 424 -61.94 31.57 -28.47
C THR A 424 -60.98 31.05 -29.53
N LEU A 425 -61.42 31.12 -30.79
CA LEU A 425 -60.58 30.99 -31.97
C LEU A 425 -60.44 32.36 -32.64
N SER A 426 -59.22 32.87 -32.75
CA SER A 426 -58.93 34.16 -33.38
C SER A 426 -57.74 34.06 -34.34
N THR A 427 -57.77 34.83 -35.42
CA THR A 427 -56.61 35.03 -36.30
C THR A 427 -55.81 36.26 -35.83
N THR A 428 -54.48 36.19 -35.90
CA THR A 428 -53.61 37.35 -35.64
C THR A 428 -53.40 38.21 -36.88
N SER A 429 -53.65 37.64 -38.07
CA SER A 429 -53.77 38.33 -39.35
C SER A 429 -54.61 37.49 -40.32
N GLY A 430 -55.24 38.12 -41.31
CA GLY A 430 -56.08 37.43 -42.29
C GLY A 430 -57.44 36.95 -41.77
N ASN A 431 -58.18 36.25 -42.63
CA ASN A 431 -59.53 35.74 -42.34
C ASN A 431 -59.46 34.38 -41.62
N LEU A 432 -60.40 34.14 -40.70
CA LEU A 432 -60.70 32.78 -40.26
C LEU A 432 -61.53 32.09 -41.34
N VAL A 433 -61.06 30.95 -41.85
CA VAL A 433 -61.81 30.11 -42.79
C VAL A 433 -62.18 28.82 -42.06
N LEU A 434 -63.48 28.55 -41.94
CA LEU A 434 -64.00 27.28 -41.46
C LEU A 434 -64.36 26.43 -42.69
N ASP A 435 -63.43 25.59 -43.11
CA ASP A 435 -63.58 24.68 -44.25
C ASP A 435 -63.68 23.23 -43.74
N PRO A 436 -64.88 22.67 -43.56
CA PRO A 436 -65.07 21.33 -43.02
C PRO A 436 -64.62 20.21 -43.98
N GLY A 437 -64.22 20.53 -45.22
CA GLY A 437 -63.70 19.57 -46.20
C GLY A 437 -62.21 19.70 -46.52
N ASN A 438 -61.55 20.75 -46.02
CA ASN A 438 -60.19 21.14 -46.42
C ASN A 438 -59.99 21.13 -47.95
N THR A 439 -61.03 21.50 -48.71
CA THR A 439 -61.04 21.44 -50.17
C THR A 439 -60.50 22.72 -50.80
N GLY A 440 -60.16 23.74 -50.00
CA GLY A 440 -59.88 25.06 -50.51
C GLY A 440 -61.13 25.69 -51.12
N SER A 441 -60.99 26.72 -51.95
CA SER A 441 -62.12 27.51 -52.51
C SER A 441 -63.19 26.74 -53.33
N GLY A 442 -63.11 25.41 -53.42
CA GLY A 442 -64.09 24.54 -54.05
C GLY A 442 -65.11 24.01 -53.03
N ASN A 443 -66.38 23.97 -53.45
CA ASN A 443 -67.56 23.56 -52.70
C ASN A 443 -67.28 22.50 -51.59
N PRO A 444 -67.40 22.85 -50.30
CA PRO A 444 -67.10 21.94 -49.21
C PRO A 444 -68.05 20.74 -49.24
N ILE A 445 -67.51 19.54 -49.00
CA ILE A 445 -68.24 18.27 -49.03
C ILE A 445 -68.96 18.00 -47.68
N ASN A 446 -68.67 18.82 -46.67
CA ASN A 446 -69.12 18.70 -45.29
C ASN A 446 -69.72 20.03 -44.81
N ASP A 447 -70.43 20.00 -43.68
CA ASP A 447 -71.15 21.15 -43.14
C ASP A 447 -70.41 21.84 -41.99
N VAL A 448 -70.57 23.16 -41.88
CA VAL A 448 -70.33 23.89 -40.63
C VAL A 448 -71.64 23.91 -39.86
N ILE A 449 -71.73 23.17 -38.75
CA ILE A 449 -72.92 23.08 -37.91
C ILE A 449 -72.71 23.87 -36.62
N ILE A 450 -73.62 24.80 -36.31
CA ILE A 450 -73.62 25.59 -35.08
C ILE A 450 -74.83 25.17 -34.24
N TYR A 451 -74.59 24.48 -33.12
CA TYR A 451 -75.65 24.06 -32.20
C TYR A 451 -76.21 25.20 -31.34
N GLY A 452 -75.45 26.29 -31.19
CA GLY A 452 -75.85 27.48 -30.44
C GLY A 452 -76.35 28.62 -31.34
N ASN A 453 -76.39 29.83 -30.79
CA ASN A 453 -76.75 31.03 -31.55
C ASN A 453 -75.57 31.46 -32.45
N LEU A 454 -75.88 31.91 -33.67
CA LEU A 454 -74.95 32.66 -34.51
C LEU A 454 -75.17 34.16 -34.28
N ASN A 455 -74.16 34.85 -33.76
CA ASN A 455 -74.13 36.31 -33.69
C ASN A 455 -73.10 36.86 -34.68
N VAL A 456 -73.49 37.79 -35.55
CA VAL A 456 -72.61 38.39 -36.56
C VAL A 456 -72.52 39.89 -36.29
N MET A 457 -71.39 40.31 -35.72
CA MET A 457 -71.13 41.72 -35.39
C MET A 457 -70.46 42.51 -36.54
N GLY A 458 -70.40 41.91 -37.73
CA GLY A 458 -69.91 42.57 -38.95
C GLY A 458 -70.98 43.46 -39.60
N THR A 459 -70.57 44.29 -40.56
CA THR A 459 -71.50 45.16 -41.31
C THR A 459 -72.18 44.45 -42.48
N THR A 460 -71.74 43.24 -42.83
CA THR A 460 -72.29 42.45 -43.95
C THR A 460 -72.41 40.98 -43.56
N THR A 461 -73.51 40.35 -44.00
CA THR A 461 -73.66 38.90 -44.05
C THR A 461 -73.96 38.53 -45.51
N GLN A 462 -73.09 37.74 -46.13
CA GLN A 462 -73.29 37.27 -47.50
C GLN A 462 -73.58 35.76 -47.46
N VAL A 463 -74.73 35.37 -48.00
CA VAL A 463 -75.13 33.96 -48.12
C VAL A 463 -75.27 33.63 -49.60
N ASN A 464 -74.26 32.93 -50.14
CA ASN A 464 -74.26 32.47 -51.54
C ASN A 464 -74.85 31.04 -51.61
N SER A 465 -76.15 30.93 -51.36
CA SER A 465 -76.87 29.64 -51.37
C SER A 465 -77.91 29.60 -52.49
N THR A 466 -78.18 28.41 -53.03
CA THR A 466 -79.33 28.19 -53.94
C THR A 466 -80.66 28.27 -53.21
N THR A 467 -80.69 27.96 -51.91
CA THR A 467 -81.88 27.97 -51.06
C THR A 467 -81.56 28.52 -49.68
N VAL A 468 -82.41 29.42 -49.17
CA VAL A 468 -82.42 29.87 -47.78
C VAL A 468 -83.75 29.45 -47.16
N THR A 469 -83.70 28.72 -46.04
CA THR A 469 -84.88 28.34 -45.24
C THR A 469 -84.81 29.01 -43.88
N VAL A 470 -85.89 29.64 -43.46
CA VAL A 470 -86.02 30.27 -42.15
C VAL A 470 -87.29 29.71 -41.52
N ASP A 471 -87.14 29.01 -40.40
CA ASP A 471 -88.28 28.41 -39.68
C ASP A 471 -89.01 29.45 -38.82
N ASP A 472 -88.38 30.59 -38.53
CA ASP A 472 -88.97 31.65 -37.73
C ASP A 472 -90.17 32.29 -38.46
N PRO A 473 -91.40 32.30 -37.87
CA PRO A 473 -92.56 32.91 -38.49
C PRO A 473 -92.48 34.43 -38.63
N ILE A 474 -91.60 35.11 -37.88
CA ILE A 474 -91.47 36.58 -37.88
C ILE A 474 -90.02 36.97 -38.15
N PHE A 475 -89.82 37.90 -39.08
CA PHE A 475 -88.52 38.49 -39.35
C PHE A 475 -88.49 39.97 -38.94
N THR A 476 -87.60 40.31 -38.01
CA THR A 476 -87.42 41.69 -37.54
C THR A 476 -86.44 42.43 -38.46
N LEU A 477 -86.90 43.50 -39.09
CA LEU A 477 -86.08 44.41 -39.90
C LEU A 477 -85.85 45.71 -39.12
N GLY A 478 -84.67 46.33 -39.31
CA GLY A 478 -84.33 47.61 -38.68
C GLY A 478 -83.40 47.55 -37.47
N GLY A 479 -82.69 46.44 -37.29
CA GLY A 479 -81.70 46.24 -36.23
C GLY A 479 -82.15 45.27 -35.14
N ASP A 480 -81.19 44.67 -34.44
CA ASP A 480 -81.39 43.88 -33.23
C ASP A 480 -81.61 44.77 -31.99
N THR A 481 -81.09 45.99 -32.04
CA THR A 481 -81.37 47.10 -31.12
C THR A 481 -82.34 48.06 -31.79
N ALA A 482 -83.48 48.32 -31.15
CA ALA A 482 -84.49 49.24 -31.69
C ALA A 482 -83.90 50.64 -31.94
N PRO A 483 -84.23 51.31 -33.07
CA PRO A 483 -83.78 52.68 -33.33
C PRO A 483 -84.17 53.64 -32.20
N ALA A 484 -83.20 54.37 -31.66
CA ALA A 484 -83.42 55.33 -30.56
C ALA A 484 -84.01 56.67 -31.05
N SER A 485 -83.98 56.92 -32.35
CA SER A 485 -84.56 58.08 -33.04
C SER A 485 -85.03 57.67 -34.42
N ASP A 486 -85.86 58.51 -35.05
CA ASP A 486 -86.20 58.38 -36.47
C ASP A 486 -84.89 58.41 -37.30
N ASP A 487 -84.66 57.35 -38.07
CA ASP A 487 -83.50 57.21 -38.95
C ASP A 487 -83.83 57.44 -40.43
N ASN A 488 -85.09 57.75 -40.75
CA ASN A 488 -85.61 58.00 -42.09
C ASN A 488 -85.34 56.89 -43.12
N LYS A 489 -85.02 55.68 -42.66
CA LYS A 489 -84.72 54.53 -43.54
C LYS A 489 -85.98 53.72 -43.82
N ASP A 490 -86.03 53.04 -44.96
CA ASP A 490 -87.11 52.12 -45.28
C ASP A 490 -86.86 50.72 -44.70
N ARG A 491 -87.91 49.90 -44.58
CA ARG A 491 -87.82 48.52 -44.08
C ARG A 491 -88.46 47.56 -45.07
N GLY A 492 -87.65 46.72 -45.70
CA GLY A 492 -88.14 45.77 -46.69
C GLY A 492 -87.03 44.97 -47.33
N ILE A 493 -87.33 44.43 -48.50
CA ILE A 493 -86.41 43.60 -49.27
C ILE A 493 -86.04 44.33 -50.56
N GLU A 494 -84.74 44.56 -50.73
CA GLU A 494 -84.14 44.90 -52.02
C GLU A 494 -84.00 43.62 -52.85
N PHE A 495 -84.52 43.65 -54.07
CA PHE A 495 -84.29 42.57 -55.03
C PHE A 495 -83.62 43.12 -56.28
N ARG A 496 -82.81 42.28 -56.92
CA ARG A 496 -82.17 42.61 -58.19
C ARG A 496 -82.82 41.81 -59.31
N TRP A 497 -83.07 42.48 -60.42
CA TRP A 497 -83.63 41.87 -61.63
C TRP A 497 -83.05 42.55 -62.87
N HIS A 498 -83.51 42.18 -64.06
CA HIS A 498 -83.04 42.76 -65.31
C HIS A 498 -84.23 42.91 -66.26
N ASP A 499 -84.37 44.08 -66.88
CA ASP A 499 -85.49 44.39 -67.81
C ASP A 499 -85.26 43.91 -69.25
N GLY A 500 -84.13 43.22 -69.46
CA GLY A 500 -83.64 42.79 -70.77
C GLY A 500 -82.56 43.72 -71.36
N SER A 501 -82.41 44.93 -70.83
CA SER A 501 -81.42 45.93 -71.28
C SER A 501 -80.48 46.42 -70.16
N SER A 502 -80.93 46.45 -68.91
CA SER A 502 -80.14 46.91 -67.77
C SER A 502 -80.51 46.14 -66.49
N ALA A 503 -79.52 45.98 -65.62
CA ALA A 503 -79.75 45.51 -64.26
C ALA A 503 -80.55 46.55 -63.49
N LYS A 504 -81.56 46.09 -62.76
CA LYS A 504 -82.50 46.90 -62.00
C LYS A 504 -82.48 46.46 -60.55
N VAL A 505 -82.75 47.42 -59.68
CA VAL A 505 -83.03 47.19 -58.26
C VAL A 505 -84.50 47.46 -58.06
N GLY A 506 -85.19 46.59 -57.34
CA GLY A 506 -86.55 46.83 -56.89
C GLY A 506 -86.66 46.71 -55.38
N PHE A 507 -87.77 47.21 -54.84
CA PHE A 507 -88.05 47.24 -53.42
C PHE A 507 -89.50 46.83 -53.15
N PHE A 508 -89.71 46.04 -52.11
CA PHE A 508 -91.01 45.90 -51.49
C PHE A 508 -90.87 45.98 -49.96
N GLY A 509 -91.65 46.87 -49.35
CA GLY A 509 -91.55 47.11 -47.91
C GLY A 509 -92.25 48.39 -47.47
N TYR A 510 -92.03 48.75 -46.21
CA TYR A 510 -92.50 50.01 -45.64
C TYR A 510 -91.57 51.15 -46.08
N ASP A 511 -92.12 52.07 -46.86
CA ASP A 511 -91.50 53.34 -47.24
C ASP A 511 -91.84 54.35 -46.13
N ASP A 512 -90.81 54.75 -45.36
CA ASP A 512 -90.95 55.63 -44.20
C ASP A 512 -91.37 57.05 -44.62
N SER A 513 -90.72 57.56 -45.67
CA SER A 513 -90.99 58.88 -46.23
C SER A 513 -92.43 59.03 -46.74
N ALA A 514 -93.00 57.96 -47.30
CA ALA A 514 -94.40 57.89 -47.72
C ALA A 514 -95.36 57.38 -46.62
N SER A 515 -94.80 56.90 -45.51
CA SER A 515 -95.45 56.25 -44.36
C SER A 515 -96.44 55.15 -44.76
N ARG A 516 -96.04 54.26 -45.67
CA ARG A 516 -96.89 53.18 -46.20
C ARG A 516 -96.10 52.03 -46.79
N PHE A 517 -96.73 50.86 -46.90
CA PHE A 517 -96.19 49.77 -47.72
C PHE A 517 -96.16 50.19 -49.20
N LYS A 518 -95.04 49.90 -49.88
CA LYS A 518 -94.81 50.28 -51.27
C LYS A 518 -94.05 49.17 -52.01
N PHE A 519 -94.48 48.93 -53.24
CA PHE A 519 -93.74 48.14 -54.21
C PHE A 519 -93.19 49.07 -55.30
N ILE A 520 -91.88 48.99 -55.56
CA ILE A 520 -91.18 49.77 -56.57
C ILE A 520 -90.37 48.79 -57.41
N ALA A 521 -90.73 48.62 -58.68
CA ALA A 521 -90.01 47.69 -59.56
C ALA A 521 -88.65 48.26 -60.00
N ASP A 522 -88.58 49.56 -60.29
CA ASP A 522 -87.33 50.26 -60.64
C ASP A 522 -87.05 51.33 -59.57
N ALA A 523 -86.32 50.91 -58.54
CA ALA A 523 -86.04 51.69 -57.36
C ALA A 523 -84.61 52.24 -57.38
N THR A 524 -84.44 53.45 -56.86
CA THR A 524 -83.12 54.00 -56.50
C THR A 524 -82.96 53.91 -55.00
N ASN A 525 -81.96 53.15 -54.54
CA ASN A 525 -81.55 53.06 -53.15
C ASN A 525 -80.42 54.06 -52.87
N VAL A 526 -80.64 55.01 -51.96
CA VAL A 526 -79.58 55.87 -51.42
C VAL A 526 -79.60 55.73 -49.90
N SER A 527 -78.60 55.05 -49.34
CA SER A 527 -78.46 54.85 -47.88
C SER A 527 -79.69 54.22 -47.22
N GLU A 528 -80.28 53.20 -47.85
CA GLU A 528 -81.49 52.48 -47.37
C GLU A 528 -82.78 53.31 -47.45
N VAL A 529 -82.77 54.39 -48.25
CA VAL A 529 -83.96 55.15 -48.63
C VAL A 529 -84.28 54.86 -50.09
N PHE A 530 -85.43 54.24 -50.34
CA PHE A 530 -85.88 53.82 -51.66
C PHE A 530 -86.81 54.86 -52.28
N SER A 531 -86.45 55.30 -53.47
CA SER A 531 -87.27 56.21 -54.28
C SER A 531 -87.57 55.58 -55.64
N GLY A 532 -88.67 56.03 -56.26
CA GLY A 532 -89.16 55.49 -57.53
C GLY A 532 -90.67 55.55 -57.62
N SER A 533 -91.18 55.31 -58.83
CA SER A 533 -92.63 55.23 -59.06
C SER A 533 -93.19 53.93 -58.49
N ALA A 534 -94.36 53.99 -57.88
CA ALA A 534 -95.06 52.77 -57.44
C ALA A 534 -95.29 51.85 -58.64
N ALA A 535 -94.99 50.56 -58.46
CA ALA A 535 -95.20 49.53 -59.48
C ALA A 535 -96.51 48.78 -59.23
N GLY A 536 -96.98 48.08 -60.26
CA GLY A 536 -98.17 47.24 -60.16
C GLY A 536 -97.94 46.06 -59.23
N ALA A 537 -98.92 45.77 -58.37
CA ALA A 537 -98.96 44.59 -57.52
C ALA A 537 -100.29 43.87 -57.71
N GLU A 538 -100.26 42.55 -57.74
CA GLU A 538 -101.45 41.70 -57.80
C GLU A 538 -101.75 41.16 -56.40
N PHE A 539 -102.92 41.48 -55.88
CA PHE A 539 -103.43 40.98 -54.60
C PHE A 539 -104.78 40.29 -54.84
N GLY A 540 -105.10 39.24 -54.08
CA GLY A 540 -106.41 38.56 -54.18
C GLY A 540 -107.57 39.44 -53.73
N ASN A 541 -107.82 39.51 -52.43
CA ASN A 541 -108.75 40.48 -51.83
C ASN A 541 -107.95 41.47 -50.98
N VAL A 542 -108.31 42.74 -51.04
CA VAL A 542 -107.72 43.79 -50.19
C VAL A 542 -108.80 44.39 -49.30
N LEU A 543 -108.55 44.41 -47.99
CA LEU A 543 -109.36 45.15 -47.03
C LEU A 543 -108.67 46.50 -46.77
N LEU A 544 -109.40 47.59 -46.94
CA LEU A 544 -108.87 48.96 -46.84
C LEU A 544 -109.76 49.77 -45.88
N ASP A 545 -109.17 50.42 -44.88
CA ASP A 545 -109.86 51.40 -44.04
C ASP A 545 -110.16 52.70 -44.80
N GLY A 546 -109.41 52.97 -45.87
CA GLY A 546 -109.62 54.09 -46.77
C GLY A 546 -108.83 53.93 -48.07
N ILE A 547 -109.25 54.67 -49.09
CA ILE A 547 -108.58 54.71 -50.39
C ILE A 547 -108.12 56.14 -50.64
N THR A 548 -106.82 56.34 -50.81
CA THR A 548 -106.25 57.60 -51.27
C THR A 548 -105.71 57.41 -52.67
N PHE A 549 -106.19 58.22 -53.61
CA PHE A 549 -105.74 58.23 -54.98
C PHE A 549 -104.62 59.27 -55.18
N SER A 550 -103.66 58.98 -56.04
CA SER A 550 -102.52 59.87 -56.31
C SER A 550 -102.97 61.18 -56.97
N THR A 551 -102.73 62.31 -56.34
CA THR A 551 -103.11 63.64 -56.87
C THR A 551 -102.37 64.04 -58.15
N SER A 552 -101.30 63.33 -58.50
CA SER A 552 -100.57 63.53 -59.76
C SER A 552 -101.31 62.96 -60.97
N ASN A 553 -102.21 61.99 -60.76
CA ASN A 553 -102.93 61.28 -61.82
C ASN A 553 -104.44 61.59 -61.84
N TYR A 554 -104.95 62.37 -60.86
CA TYR A 554 -106.39 62.68 -60.75
C TYR A 554 -106.58 64.16 -60.37
N THR A 555 -107.19 64.94 -61.28
CA THR A 555 -107.27 66.42 -61.18
C THR A 555 -108.68 66.99 -60.98
N ALA A 556 -109.73 66.16 -60.98
CA ALA A 556 -111.12 66.62 -60.86
C ALA A 556 -112.01 65.72 -59.99
N ASN A 557 -113.20 66.24 -59.65
CA ASN A 557 -114.27 65.49 -58.98
C ASN A 557 -114.83 64.41 -59.92
N ALA A 558 -114.27 63.21 -59.89
CA ALA A 558 -114.64 62.12 -60.79
C ALA A 558 -115.16 60.89 -60.05
N ILE A 559 -115.97 60.09 -60.75
CA ILE A 559 -116.52 58.83 -60.22
C ILE A 559 -115.67 57.67 -60.72
N VAL A 560 -115.38 56.73 -59.83
CA VAL A 560 -114.65 55.50 -60.14
C VAL A 560 -115.53 54.58 -60.99
N ALA A 561 -115.03 54.19 -62.16
CA ALA A 561 -115.59 53.16 -63.02
C ALA A 561 -114.51 52.15 -63.39
N THR A 562 -114.88 50.98 -63.91
CA THR A 562 -113.91 50.06 -64.52
C THR A 562 -113.87 50.26 -66.04
N ASP A 563 -112.68 50.26 -66.62
CA ASP A 563 -112.53 50.25 -68.08
C ASP A 563 -112.64 48.81 -68.66
N GLY A 564 -112.58 48.70 -69.98
CA GLY A 564 -112.63 47.41 -70.68
C GLY A 564 -111.44 46.48 -70.41
N THR A 565 -110.42 46.94 -69.68
CA THR A 565 -109.27 46.15 -69.22
C THR A 565 -109.35 45.81 -67.73
N GLY A 566 -110.44 46.18 -67.05
CA GLY A 566 -110.67 45.90 -65.63
C GLY A 566 -109.98 46.88 -64.68
N ASN A 567 -109.34 47.93 -65.20
CA ASN A 567 -108.71 48.95 -64.36
C ASN A 567 -109.77 49.91 -63.81
N ALA A 568 -109.62 50.32 -62.55
CA ALA A 568 -110.38 51.44 -62.00
C ALA A 568 -109.92 52.74 -62.70
N VAL A 569 -110.77 53.28 -63.55
CA VAL A 569 -110.59 54.56 -64.25
C VAL A 569 -111.56 55.61 -63.71
N PHE A 570 -111.12 56.86 -63.72
CA PHE A 570 -111.97 58.00 -63.42
C PHE A 570 -112.39 58.63 -64.74
N LYS A 571 -113.69 58.70 -65.01
CA LYS A 571 -114.20 59.44 -66.17
C LYS A 571 -114.53 60.86 -65.73
N GLU A 572 -113.86 61.85 -66.32
CA GLU A 572 -114.22 63.25 -66.15
C GLU A 572 -115.48 63.59 -66.96
N GLU A 573 -116.24 64.58 -66.50
CA GLU A 573 -117.40 65.13 -67.21
C GLU A 573 -116.91 65.86 -68.47
N ASP A 574 -117.06 65.26 -69.65
CA ASP A 574 -116.81 65.97 -70.92
C ASP A 574 -117.97 66.94 -71.20
N SER A 575 -117.69 68.23 -70.98
CA SER A 575 -118.61 69.35 -71.22
C SER A 575 -119.15 69.47 -72.66
N THR A 576 -118.70 68.63 -73.61
CA THR A 576 -119.14 68.65 -75.01
C THR A 576 -120.11 67.53 -75.40
N SER A 577 -120.44 66.58 -74.51
CA SER A 577 -121.44 65.53 -74.77
C SER A 577 -122.87 65.98 -74.37
N PRO A 578 -123.85 66.01 -75.29
CA PRO A 578 -125.25 66.31 -74.95
C PRO A 578 -125.94 65.22 -74.11
N TYR A 579 -125.29 64.08 -73.87
CA TYR A 579 -125.81 62.96 -73.07
C TYR A 579 -124.96 62.61 -71.83
N GLY A 580 -123.96 63.43 -71.49
CA GLY A 580 -122.98 63.08 -70.46
C GLY A 580 -122.21 61.79 -70.82
N THR A 581 -121.39 61.29 -69.91
CA THR A 581 -120.61 60.06 -70.12
C THR A 581 -121.55 58.85 -70.27
N GLU A 582 -121.65 58.28 -71.48
CA GLU A 582 -122.42 57.06 -71.75
C GLU A 582 -122.01 55.93 -70.78
N GLY A 583 -123.00 55.34 -70.11
CA GLY A 583 -122.85 54.15 -69.26
C GLY A 583 -122.66 54.39 -67.75
N GLN A 584 -122.85 55.61 -67.23
CA GLN A 584 -122.76 55.90 -65.79
C GLN A 584 -124.10 56.33 -65.18
N ILE A 585 -124.55 55.62 -64.14
CA ILE A 585 -125.81 55.92 -63.42
C ILE A 585 -125.65 57.15 -62.52
N LEU A 586 -124.45 57.39 -61.99
CA LEU A 586 -124.11 58.53 -61.17
C LEU A 586 -123.05 59.36 -61.92
N GLN A 587 -123.30 60.65 -62.09
CA GLN A 587 -122.42 61.66 -62.69
C GLN A 587 -122.08 62.73 -61.65
N MET A 588 -121.02 63.51 -61.82
CA MET A 588 -120.73 64.68 -60.97
C MET A 588 -121.15 65.93 -61.73
N ASN A 589 -121.89 66.84 -61.10
CA ASN A 589 -122.08 68.16 -61.71
C ASN A 589 -120.84 69.05 -61.50
N SER A 590 -120.81 70.20 -62.18
CA SER A 590 -119.71 71.20 -62.10
C SER A 590 -119.40 71.73 -60.69
N SER A 591 -120.25 71.46 -59.70
CA SER A 591 -120.04 71.79 -58.28
C SER A 591 -119.54 70.61 -57.43
N GLY A 592 -119.25 69.46 -58.04
CA GLY A 592 -118.79 68.25 -57.35
C GLY A 592 -119.89 67.50 -56.59
N VAL A 593 -121.17 67.69 -56.94
CA VAL A 593 -122.29 66.98 -56.32
C VAL A 593 -122.68 65.77 -57.18
N PRO A 594 -122.80 64.56 -56.61
CA PRO A 594 -123.23 63.39 -57.38
C PRO A 594 -124.69 63.57 -57.78
N VAL A 595 -124.95 63.53 -59.08
CA VAL A 595 -126.29 63.57 -59.67
C VAL A 595 -126.53 62.27 -60.40
N PHE A 596 -127.77 61.76 -60.38
CA PHE A 596 -128.12 60.66 -61.27
C PHE A 596 -128.11 61.19 -62.71
N GLY A 597 -127.28 60.59 -63.56
CA GLY A 597 -127.23 60.92 -64.99
C GLY A 597 -128.53 60.54 -65.70
N HIS A 598 -128.73 61.02 -66.92
CA HIS A 598 -129.88 60.61 -67.74
C HIS A 598 -129.88 59.09 -67.92
N ILE A 599 -130.79 58.39 -67.24
CA ILE A 599 -131.03 56.96 -67.46
C ILE A 599 -131.81 56.87 -68.77
N ASP A 600 -131.11 56.64 -69.88
CA ASP A 600 -131.77 56.27 -71.13
C ASP A 600 -132.42 54.90 -70.91
N CYS A 601 -133.73 54.90 -70.71
CA CYS A 601 -134.52 53.69 -70.51
C CYS A 601 -134.67 52.87 -71.80
N GLY A 602 -134.11 53.31 -72.94
CA GLY A 602 -134.24 52.66 -74.24
C GLY A 602 -135.68 52.68 -74.76
N THR A 603 -135.87 53.14 -76.00
CA THR A 603 -137.12 52.91 -76.72
C THR A 603 -137.23 51.43 -77.10
N PHE A 604 -138.33 50.77 -76.71
CA PHE A 604 -138.75 49.47 -77.26
C PHE A 604 -139.03 49.56 -78.77
#